data_AF-B5YNI9-F1
#
_entry.id   AF-B5YNI9-F1
#
_cell.length_a   1.000
_cell.length_b   1.000
_cell.length_c   1.000
_cell.angle_alpha   90.00
_cell.angle_beta   90.00
_cell.angle_gamma   90.00
#
_symmetry.space_group_name_H-M   'P 1'
#
loop_
_entity.id
_entity.type
_entity.pdbx_description
1 polymer ?
#
loop_
_entity_poly.entity_id
_entity_poly.type
_entity_poly.pdbx_seq_one_letter_code
_entity_poly.pdbx_strand_id
1 'polypeptide(L)'
;NGGKYSGEWQDGKANGHGTMDYASGDRYEGHWKDGTRFGHGTHYFKDGGVYSGQWRNATPHGNGRMTLKNGSHYVGSWKDGKWDGPGIVRPVNGGEWEGSF
;
A
#
# COMPACT_ATOMS: atom_id res chain seq x y z
N ASN A 1 6.15 -21.01 -9.41
CA ASN A 1 7.11 -20.64 -8.35
C ASN A 1 6.94 -19.19 -8.03
N GLY A 2 6.17 -18.97 -6.96
CA GLY A 2 5.49 -17.72 -6.65
C GLY A 2 6.08 -17.06 -5.43
N GLY A 3 6.46 -15.79 -5.59
CA GLY A 3 6.86 -14.88 -4.52
C GLY A 3 8.11 -15.26 -3.71
N LYS A 4 8.81 -14.25 -3.17
CA LYS A 4 9.86 -14.43 -2.16
C LYS A 4 9.55 -13.52 -1.00
N TYR A 5 9.44 -14.11 0.19
CA TYR A 5 9.32 -13.35 1.43
C TYR A 5 10.65 -13.35 2.18
N SER A 6 11.05 -12.18 2.66
CA SER A 6 12.19 -11.99 3.56
C SER A 6 11.76 -11.09 4.71
N GLY A 7 11.78 -11.61 5.94
CA GLY A 7 11.33 -10.85 7.09
C GLY A 7 11.13 -11.73 8.30
N GLU A 8 10.48 -11.16 9.30
CA GLU A 8 10.17 -11.82 10.56
C GLU A 8 9.05 -12.86 10.39
N TRP A 9 9.13 -13.91 11.22
CA TRP A 9 8.19 -15.03 11.25
C TRP A 9 7.79 -15.34 12.70
N GLN A 10 6.52 -15.67 12.90
CA GLN A 10 5.98 -16.17 14.16
C GLN A 10 4.95 -17.26 13.84
N ASP A 11 5.06 -18.42 14.50
CA ASP A 11 4.17 -19.58 14.31
C ASP A 11 4.02 -20.01 12.83
N GLY A 12 5.12 -19.97 12.09
CA GLY A 12 5.15 -20.33 10.66
C GLY A 12 4.48 -19.30 9.73
N LYS A 13 4.11 -18.12 10.23
CA LYS A 13 3.47 -17.04 9.46
C LYS A 13 4.32 -15.77 9.50
N ALA A 14 4.27 -15.00 8.40
CA ALA A 14 4.88 -13.67 8.36
C ALA A 14 4.26 -12.78 9.45
N ASN A 15 5.11 -12.25 10.33
CA ASN A 15 4.72 -11.45 11.49
C ASN A 15 5.87 -10.49 11.81
N GLY A 16 5.60 -9.21 12.08
CA GLY A 16 6.65 -8.20 12.24
C GLY A 16 6.94 -7.46 10.93
N HIS A 17 8.16 -6.99 10.71
CA HIS A 17 8.51 -6.30 9.47
C HIS A 17 9.05 -7.27 8.42
N GLY A 18 8.69 -7.05 7.15
CA GLY A 18 9.12 -7.94 6.07
C GLY A 18 8.88 -7.38 4.67
N THR A 19 9.58 -7.97 3.72
CA THR A 19 9.49 -7.71 2.28
C THR A 19 8.92 -8.93 1.57
N MET A 20 7.92 -8.72 0.71
CA MET A 20 7.42 -9.72 -0.22
C MET A 20 7.63 -9.23 -1.65
N ASP A 21 8.50 -9.91 -2.39
CA ASP A 21 8.61 -9.77 -3.84
C ASP A 21 7.64 -10.75 -4.49
N TYR A 22 6.59 -10.27 -5.14
CA TYR A 22 5.58 -11.11 -5.76
C TYR A 22 6.03 -11.60 -7.15
N ALA A 23 5.58 -12.78 -7.56
CA ALA A 23 5.84 -13.27 -8.91
C ALA A 23 5.14 -12.44 -10.01
N SER A 24 4.14 -11.62 -9.65
CA SER A 24 3.57 -10.62 -10.56
C SER A 24 4.60 -9.57 -10.97
N GLY A 25 5.62 -9.34 -10.15
CA GLY A 25 6.59 -8.25 -10.22
C GLY A 25 6.29 -7.11 -9.25
N ASP A 26 5.20 -7.18 -8.50
CA ASP A 26 4.92 -6.23 -7.41
C ASP A 26 5.83 -6.51 -6.21
N ARG A 27 6.00 -5.53 -5.33
CA ARG A 27 6.75 -5.67 -4.07
C ARG A 27 5.98 -5.01 -2.94
N TYR A 28 5.95 -5.66 -1.77
CA TYR A 28 5.48 -5.04 -0.54
C TYR A 28 6.60 -5.00 0.49
N GLU A 29 6.72 -3.88 1.19
CA GLU A 29 7.61 -3.69 2.33
C GLU A 29 6.81 -3.09 3.47
N GLY A 30 6.78 -3.73 4.63
CA GLY A 30 6.06 -3.18 5.78
C GLY A 30 5.75 -4.19 6.85
N HIS A 31 4.76 -3.86 7.68
CA HIS A 31 4.33 -4.76 8.73
C HIS A 31 3.44 -5.89 8.21
N TRP A 32 3.60 -7.03 8.87
CA TRP A 32 2.86 -8.27 8.68
C TRP A 32 2.29 -8.71 10.01
N LYS A 33 1.09 -9.29 9.96
CA LYS A 33 0.44 -9.94 11.09
C LYS A 33 -0.31 -11.17 10.60
N ASP A 34 -0.01 -12.32 11.19
CA ASP A 34 -0.63 -13.61 10.88
C ASP A 34 -0.60 -13.97 9.39
N GLY A 35 0.48 -13.62 8.69
CA GLY A 35 0.64 -13.88 7.26
C GLY A 35 -0.02 -12.85 6.34
N THR A 36 -0.60 -11.77 6.90
CA THR A 36 -1.29 -10.73 6.14
C THR A 36 -0.61 -9.37 6.30
N ARG A 37 -0.65 -8.53 5.26
CA ARG A 37 -0.16 -7.15 5.35
C ARG A 37 -1.01 -6.37 6.35
N PHE A 38 -0.36 -5.69 7.27
CA PHE A 38 -0.99 -4.98 8.39
C PHE A 38 -0.20 -3.71 8.72
N GLY A 39 -0.73 -2.84 9.57
CA GLY A 39 0.04 -1.73 10.14
C GLY A 39 0.40 -0.68 9.10
N HIS A 40 1.68 -0.39 8.92
CA HIS A 40 2.17 0.55 7.90
C HIS A 40 3.01 -0.23 6.90
N GLY A 41 2.92 0.15 5.63
CA GLY A 41 3.69 -0.47 4.58
C GLY A 41 3.59 0.25 3.26
N THR A 42 4.55 -0.04 2.39
CA THR A 42 4.65 0.48 1.04
C THR A 42 4.51 -0.68 0.05
N HIS A 43 3.60 -0.54 -0.90
CA HIS A 43 3.42 -1.46 -2.00
C HIS A 43 3.85 -0.79 -3.30
N TYR A 44 4.85 -1.37 -3.94
CA TYR A 44 5.37 -1.00 -5.24
C TYR A 44 4.69 -1.88 -6.28
N PHE A 45 3.89 -1.27 -7.14
CA PHE A 45 3.23 -1.95 -8.23
C PHE A 45 4.21 -2.09 -9.39
N LYS A 46 4.14 -3.21 -10.12
CA LYS A 46 4.98 -3.48 -11.30
C LYS A 46 4.87 -2.39 -12.37
N ASP A 47 3.73 -1.72 -12.46
CA ASP A 47 3.51 -0.64 -13.42
C ASP A 47 4.24 0.67 -13.05
N GLY A 48 4.87 0.73 -11.87
CA GLY A 48 5.56 1.89 -11.33
C GLY A 48 4.72 2.71 -10.37
N GLY A 49 3.46 2.33 -10.11
CA GLY A 49 2.67 2.91 -9.02
C GLY A 49 3.25 2.57 -7.66
N VAL A 50 2.96 3.39 -6.65
CA VAL A 50 3.37 3.18 -5.26
C VAL A 50 2.24 3.59 -4.33
N TYR A 51 1.82 2.68 -3.46
CA TYR A 51 1.00 3.01 -2.29
C TYR A 51 1.87 2.99 -1.04
N SER A 52 1.79 4.03 -0.21
CA SER A 52 2.42 4.05 1.13
C SER A 52 1.40 4.53 2.15
N GLY A 53 1.10 3.71 3.15
CA GLY A 53 0.05 4.03 4.11
C GLY A 53 -0.26 2.88 5.04
N GLN A 54 -1.43 2.96 5.66
CA GLN A 54 -1.87 1.93 6.60
C GLN A 54 -2.53 0.75 5.88
N TRP A 55 -2.38 -0.43 6.47
CA TRP A 55 -2.90 -1.69 5.95
C TRP A 55 -3.67 -2.43 7.03
N ARG A 56 -4.78 -3.06 6.64
CA ARG A 56 -5.55 -3.96 7.50
C ARG A 56 -6.07 -5.10 6.66
N ASN A 57 -5.88 -6.35 7.09
CA ASN A 57 -6.35 -7.55 6.38
C ASN A 57 -5.94 -7.55 4.89
N ALA A 58 -4.69 -7.17 4.61
CA ALA A 58 -4.13 -7.08 3.28
C ALA A 58 -4.74 -6.05 2.31
N THR A 59 -5.55 -5.10 2.79
CA THR A 59 -6.05 -3.96 2.01
C THR A 59 -5.57 -2.62 2.58
N PRO A 60 -5.38 -1.58 1.73
CA PRO A 60 -5.22 -0.20 2.16
C PRO A 60 -6.33 0.23 3.11
N HIS A 61 -5.96 0.88 4.21
CA HIS A 61 -6.86 1.36 5.26
C HIS A 61 -6.30 2.64 5.87
N GLY A 62 -7.10 3.37 6.65
CA GLY A 62 -6.66 4.56 7.37
C GLY A 62 -6.10 5.63 6.43
N ASN A 63 -4.99 6.26 6.79
CA ASN A 63 -4.35 7.28 5.96
C ASN A 63 -3.28 6.67 5.05
N GLY A 64 -3.21 7.14 3.81
CA GLY A 64 -2.20 6.71 2.86
C GLY A 64 -2.08 7.60 1.63
N ARG A 65 -0.96 7.43 0.94
CA ARG A 65 -0.63 8.09 -0.32
C ARG A 65 -0.53 7.05 -1.43
N MET A 66 -1.30 7.24 -2.50
CA MET A 66 -1.13 6.51 -3.77
C MET A 66 -0.47 7.44 -4.77
N THR A 67 0.66 7.04 -5.35
CA THR A 67 1.31 7.71 -6.48
C THR A 67 1.19 6.79 -7.69
N LEU A 68 0.61 7.29 -8.78
CA LEU A 68 0.53 6.58 -10.05
C LEU A 68 1.85 6.70 -10.81
N LYS A 69 2.09 5.80 -11.77
CA LYS A 69 3.26 5.83 -12.66
C LYS A 69 3.51 7.21 -13.29
N ASN A 70 2.45 7.92 -13.64
CA ASN A 70 2.57 9.24 -14.28
C ASN A 70 3.04 10.34 -13.30
N GLY A 71 3.02 10.11 -11.99
CA GLY A 71 3.36 11.07 -10.94
C GLY A 71 2.14 11.72 -10.26
N SER A 72 0.94 11.50 -10.80
CA SER A 72 -0.30 11.93 -10.14
C SER A 72 -0.44 11.17 -8.83
N HIS A 73 -0.94 11.82 -7.79
CA HIS A 73 -1.09 11.16 -6.51
C HIS A 73 -2.34 11.59 -5.75
N TYR A 74 -2.80 10.69 -4.90
CA TYR A 74 -3.84 10.92 -3.91
C TYR A 74 -3.24 10.77 -2.52
N VAL A 75 -3.60 11.67 -1.61
CA VAL A 75 -3.29 11.59 -0.18
C VAL A 75 -4.60 11.73 0.58
N GLY A 76 -4.97 10.74 1.36
CA GLY A 76 -6.21 10.82 2.11
C GLY A 76 -6.57 9.53 2.82
N SER A 77 -7.86 9.44 3.15
CA SER A 77 -8.44 8.34 3.91
C SER A 77 -8.80 7.16 3.00
N TRP A 78 -8.64 5.96 3.54
CA TRP A 78 -8.79 4.68 2.88
C TRP A 78 -9.58 3.70 3.75
N LYS A 79 -10.43 2.91 3.11
CA LYS A 79 -11.13 1.79 3.74
C LYS A 79 -11.33 0.68 2.71
N ASP A 80 -10.95 -0.54 3.09
CA ASP A 80 -11.09 -1.75 2.28
C ASP A 80 -10.55 -1.59 0.85
N GLY A 81 -9.42 -0.88 0.71
CA GLY A 81 -8.74 -0.65 -0.56
C GLY A 81 -9.31 0.47 -1.43
N LYS A 82 -10.30 1.22 -0.94
CA LYS A 82 -10.91 2.35 -1.63
C LYS A 82 -10.64 3.66 -0.89
N TRP A 83 -10.68 4.77 -1.60
CA TRP A 83 -10.75 6.08 -0.97
C TRP A 83 -12.06 6.16 -0.19
N ASP A 84 -11.99 6.57 1.07
CA ASP A 84 -13.15 6.62 1.98
C ASP A 84 -12.93 7.76 2.96
N GLY A 85 -13.59 8.89 2.72
CA GLY A 85 -13.42 10.12 3.50
C GLY A 85 -12.52 11.17 2.84
N PRO A 86 -11.93 12.10 3.61
CA PRO A 86 -11.24 13.27 3.07
C PRO A 86 -9.92 12.89 2.39
N GLY A 87 -9.63 13.58 1.29
CA GLY A 87 -8.36 13.45 0.59
C GLY A 87 -8.11 14.54 -0.45
N ILE A 88 -6.86 14.60 -0.90
CA ILE A 88 -6.35 15.55 -1.89
C ILE A 88 -5.83 14.76 -3.08
N VAL A 89 -6.33 15.08 -4.28
CA VAL A 89 -5.83 14.59 -5.57
C VAL A 89 -4.93 15.65 -6.19
N ARG A 90 -3.71 15.27 -6.56
CA ARG A 90 -2.74 16.10 -7.27
C ARG A 90 -2.36 15.45 -8.61
N PRO A 91 -2.96 15.89 -9.73
CA PRO A 91 -2.50 15.51 -11.07
C PRO A 91 -1.14 16.14 -11.37
N VAL A 92 -0.32 15.50 -12.22
CA VAL A 92 1.05 15.96 -12.54
C VAL A 92 1.10 17.40 -13.05
N ASN A 93 0.13 17.78 -13.88
CA ASN A 93 0.08 19.07 -14.56
C ASN A 93 -1.22 19.82 -14.23
N GLY A 94 -1.82 19.55 -13.06
CA GLY A 94 -3.11 20.10 -12.66
C GLY A 94 -3.06 20.80 -11.30
N GLY A 95 -4.17 21.47 -10.95
CA GLY A 95 -4.39 21.98 -9.59
C GLY A 95 -4.67 20.86 -8.59
N GLU A 96 -4.52 21.17 -7.31
CA GLU A 96 -4.90 20.29 -6.21
C GLU A 96 -6.42 20.30 -6.01
N TRP A 97 -7.02 19.12 -5.82
CA TRP A 97 -8.44 18.98 -5.56
C TRP A 97 -8.65 18.31 -4.22
N GLU A 98 -9.27 19.01 -3.28
CA GLU A 98 -9.70 18.47 -2.01
C GLU A 98 -11.15 17.99 -2.10
N GLY A 99 -11.45 16.83 -1.54
CA GLY A 99 -12.80 16.27 -1.51
C GLY A 99 -12.95 15.15 -0.50
N SER A 100 -14.18 14.69 -0.33
CA SER A 100 -14.50 13.45 0.39
C SER A 100 -14.98 12.42 -0.63
N PHE A 101 -14.45 11.20 -0.54
CA PHE A 101 -14.66 10.11 -1.49
C PHE A 101 -15.36 8.91 -0.86
#